data_AF-A0AAQ3VWZ3-F1
#
_entry.id   AF-A0AAQ3VWZ3-F1
#
_cell.length_a   1.000
_cell.length_b   1.000
_cell.length_c   1.000
_cell.angle_alpha   90.00
_cell.angle_beta   90.00
_cell.angle_gamma   90.00
#
_symmetry.space_group_name_H-M   'P 1'
#
loop_
_entity.id
_entity.type
_entity.pdbx_description
1 polymer ?
#
loop_
_entity_poly.entity_id
_entity_poly.type
_entity_poly.pdbx_seq_one_letter_code
_entity_poly.pdbx_strand_id
1 'polypeptide(L)'
;MKLQEVRKAYGLNQNVFYQWLIEQKLIEETEKGYAVGPNALEGMRTLAMSYSNDTGQTIDRTQVTIEDTQVPELIIRYEESGVSELYTDESETSDEPRTLSELASKLAWSERRINVLENQVKLLTSQMKLIMTHLRTK
;
A
#
# COMPACT_ATOMS: atom_id res chain seq x y z
N MET A 1 8.96 5.52 2.36
CA MET A 1 8.17 4.78 3.37
C MET A 1 8.39 3.27 3.27
N LYS A 2 8.43 2.53 4.39
CA LYS A 2 8.44 1.05 4.40
C LYS A 2 7.07 0.50 3.98
N LEU A 3 7.01 -0.65 3.31
CA LEU A 3 5.72 -1.26 2.94
C LEU A 3 4.82 -1.55 4.16
N GLN A 4 5.42 -1.88 5.31
CA GLN A 4 4.69 -2.06 6.56
C GLN A 4 4.01 -0.76 7.03
N GLU A 5 4.63 0.38 6.80
CA GLU A 5 4.09 1.71 7.13
C GLU A 5 2.97 2.09 6.15
N VAL A 6 3.12 1.79 4.85
CA VAL A 6 2.04 1.91 3.84
C VAL A 6 0.82 1.11 4.28
N ARG A 7 1.01 -0.18 4.59
CA ARG A 7 -0.08 -1.05 5.04
C ARG A 7 -0.82 -0.46 6.24
N LYS A 8 -0.10 0.04 7.24
CA LYS A 8 -0.70 0.65 8.44
C LYS A 8 -1.42 1.95 8.13
N ALA A 9 -0.82 2.84 7.35
CA ALA A 9 -1.38 4.14 7.01
C ALA A 9 -2.71 4.03 6.23
N TYR A 10 -2.85 2.99 5.40
CA TYR A 10 -4.02 2.77 4.55
C TYR A 10 -4.96 1.67 5.10
N GLY A 11 -4.71 1.14 6.30
CA GLY A 11 -5.58 0.15 6.94
C GLY A 11 -5.69 -1.18 6.18
N LEU A 12 -4.66 -1.55 5.42
CA LEU A 12 -4.69 -2.75 4.57
C LEU A 12 -4.48 -4.03 5.40
N ASN A 13 -5.19 -5.09 5.02
CA ASN A 13 -4.97 -6.42 5.58
C ASN A 13 -3.55 -6.90 5.22
N GLN A 14 -2.81 -7.38 6.22
CA GLN A 14 -1.41 -7.75 6.03
C GLN A 14 -1.24 -8.92 5.04
N ASN A 15 -1.97 -10.01 5.23
CA ASN A 15 -1.80 -11.19 4.39
C ASN A 15 -2.18 -10.87 2.95
N VAL A 16 -3.31 -10.19 2.77
CA VAL A 16 -3.83 -9.82 1.45
C VAL A 16 -2.90 -8.86 0.72
N PHE A 17 -2.45 -7.80 1.41
CA PHE A 17 -1.56 -6.80 0.80
C PHE A 17 -0.22 -7.41 0.38
N TYR A 18 0.42 -8.20 1.25
CA TYR A 18 1.71 -8.81 0.92
C TYR A 18 1.58 -9.92 -0.11
N GLN A 19 0.50 -10.71 -0.07
CA GLN A 19 0.23 -11.72 -1.08
C GLN A 19 0.05 -11.08 -2.46
N TRP A 20 -0.75 -10.01 -2.55
CA TRP A 20 -0.92 -9.27 -3.80
C TRP A 20 0.40 -8.71 -4.33
N LEU A 21 1.24 -8.13 -3.46
CA LEU A 21 2.56 -7.62 -3.85
C LEU A 21 3.44 -8.72 -4.46
N ILE A 22 3.37 -9.96 -3.93
CA ILE A 22 4.11 -11.12 -4.44
C ILE A 22 3.52 -11.59 -5.78
N GLU A 23 2.19 -11.72 -5.88
CA GLU A 23 1.51 -12.17 -7.09
C GLU A 23 1.74 -11.23 -8.28
N GLN A 24 1.74 -9.92 -8.03
CA GLN A 24 2.09 -8.89 -9.02
C GLN A 24 3.60 -8.80 -9.28
N LYS A 25 4.42 -9.59 -8.57
CA LYS A 25 5.88 -9.60 -8.63
C LYS A 25 6.51 -8.23 -8.33
N LEU A 26 5.84 -7.43 -7.50
CA LEU A 26 6.35 -6.14 -6.99
C LEU A 26 7.40 -6.37 -5.91
N ILE A 27 7.23 -7.45 -5.14
CA ILE A 27 8.21 -7.95 -4.18
C ILE A 27 8.41 -9.45 -4.37
N GLU A 28 9.48 -9.97 -3.79
CA GLU A 28 9.74 -11.40 -3.66
C GLU A 28 10.11 -11.74 -2.21
N GLU A 29 9.73 -12.94 -1.79
CA GLU A 29 10.13 -13.48 -0.50
C GLU A 29 11.54 -14.09 -0.59
N THR A 30 12.35 -13.80 0.41
CA THR A 30 13.76 -14.20 0.51
C THR A 30 14.01 -14.81 1.88
N GLU A 31 15.12 -15.53 2.03
CA GLU A 31 15.51 -16.11 3.33
C GLU A 31 15.62 -15.07 4.46
N LYS A 32 15.83 -13.80 4.13
CA LYS A 32 16.03 -12.69 5.09
C LYS A 32 14.81 -11.78 5.26
N GLY A 33 13.72 -12.02 4.52
CA GLY A 33 12.54 -11.14 4.47
C GLY A 33 12.10 -10.86 3.05
N TYR A 34 11.89 -9.60 2.68
CA TYR A 34 11.40 -9.23 1.34
C TYR A 34 12.41 -8.41 0.55
N ALA A 35 12.47 -8.66 -0.76
CA ALA A 35 13.22 -7.89 -1.73
C ALA A 35 12.30 -7.34 -2.84
N VAL A 36 12.77 -6.32 -3.57
CA VAL A 36 12.08 -5.81 -4.76
C VAL A 36 12.03 -6.87 -5.85
N GLY A 37 10.84 -7.08 -6.41
CA GLY A 37 10.62 -8.05 -7.47
C GLY A 37 10.85 -7.45 -8.87
N PRO A 38 10.73 -8.28 -9.93
CA PRO A 38 10.99 -7.87 -11.30
C PRO A 38 10.02 -6.81 -11.85
N ASN A 39 8.82 -6.69 -11.26
CA ASN A 39 7.82 -5.69 -11.65
C ASN A 39 7.79 -4.49 -10.68
N ALA A 40 8.79 -4.34 -9.82
CA ALA A 40 8.82 -3.28 -8.82
C ALA A 40 8.55 -1.90 -9.44
N LEU A 41 7.74 -1.11 -8.75
CA LEU A 41 7.46 0.27 -9.16
C LEU A 41 8.73 1.12 -9.03
N GLU A 42 8.76 2.20 -9.79
CA GLU A 42 9.78 3.23 -9.61
C GLU A 42 9.81 3.70 -8.15
N GLY A 43 11.00 3.95 -7.61
CA GLY A 43 11.17 4.33 -6.22
C GLY A 43 11.07 3.20 -5.19
N MET A 44 10.79 1.95 -5.60
CA MET A 44 10.90 0.79 -4.69
C MET A 44 12.35 0.35 -4.50
N ARG A 45 12.75 0.06 -3.25
CA ARG A 45 14.12 -0.34 -2.90
C ARG A 45 14.15 -1.36 -1.76
N THR A 46 15.05 -2.33 -1.85
CA THR A 46 15.36 -3.26 -0.75
C THR A 46 16.29 -2.59 0.25
N LEU A 47 15.88 -2.55 1.51
CA LEU A 47 16.69 -2.12 2.65
C LEU A 47 17.21 -3.38 3.37
N ALA A 48 18.53 -3.54 3.41
CA ALA A 48 19.18 -4.53 4.25
C ALA A 48 19.47 -3.92 5.63
N MET A 49 19.15 -4.67 6.67
CA MET A 49 19.40 -4.30 8.06
C MET A 49 20.06 -5.46 8.78
N SER A 50 21.05 -5.16 9.61
CA SER A 50 21.68 -6.13 10.50
C SER A 50 21.55 -5.64 11.93
N TYR A 51 21.14 -6.50 12.84
CA TYR A 51 21.09 -6.19 14.26
C TYR A 51 21.60 -7.37 15.08
N SER A 52 22.28 -7.07 16.17
CA SER A 52 22.71 -8.08 17.13
C SER A 52 21.55 -8.37 18.08
N ASN A 53 21.23 -9.64 18.25
CA ASN A 53 20.30 -10.07 19.28
C ASN A 53 21.01 -10.15 20.64
N ASP A 54 20.23 -10.50 21.66
CA ASP A 54 20.60 -10.58 23.06
C ASP A 54 21.71 -11.62 23.33
N THR A 55 21.93 -12.53 22.39
CA THR A 55 22.97 -13.58 22.43
C THR A 55 24.23 -13.21 21.66
N GLY A 56 24.29 -11.98 21.12
CA GLY A 56 25.43 -11.48 20.34
C GLY A 56 25.48 -12.02 18.90
N GLN A 57 24.46 -12.76 18.45
CA GLN A 57 24.34 -13.19 17.06
C GLN A 57 23.81 -12.05 16.18
N THR A 58 24.48 -11.83 15.06
CA THR A 58 24.02 -10.88 14.04
C THR A 58 22.92 -11.52 13.21
N ILE A 59 21.75 -10.90 13.20
CA ILE A 59 20.61 -11.28 12.36
C ILE A 59 20.51 -10.27 11.23
N ASP A 60 20.60 -10.77 10.00
CA ASP A 60 20.33 -9.97 8.81
C ASP A 60 18.85 -10.07 8.43
N ARG A 61 18.23 -8.93 8.13
CA ARG A 61 16.86 -8.85 7.60
C ARG A 61 16.78 -7.91 6.41
N THR A 62 15.88 -8.22 5.49
CA THR A 62 15.54 -7.40 4.33
C THR A 62 14.11 -6.89 4.43
N GLN A 63 13.90 -5.62 4.09
CA GLN A 63 12.60 -4.98 4.01
C GLN A 63 12.49 -4.17 2.73
N VAL A 64 11.30 -4.05 2.17
CA VAL A 64 11.06 -3.21 1.00
C VAL A 64 10.53 -1.84 1.42
N THR A 65 11.08 -0.82 0.78
CA THR A 65 10.66 0.58 0.88
C THR A 65 10.18 1.07 -0.47
N ILE A 66 9.34 2.09 -0.47
CA ILE A 66 8.88 2.81 -1.65
C ILE A 66 9.01 4.31 -1.39
N GLU A 67 9.38 5.09 -2.39
CA GLU A 67 9.37 6.55 -2.31
C GLU A 67 7.95 7.06 -2.04
N ASP A 68 7.83 8.05 -1.15
CA ASP A 68 6.52 8.54 -0.69
C ASP A 68 5.67 9.09 -1.83
N THR A 69 6.30 9.62 -2.87
CA THR A 69 5.67 10.09 -4.11
C THR A 69 5.02 8.99 -4.93
N GLN A 70 5.45 7.74 -4.76
CA GLN A 70 5.01 6.56 -5.51
C GLN A 70 4.00 5.70 -4.73
N VAL A 71 3.80 6.01 -3.44
CA VAL A 71 2.78 5.35 -2.60
C VAL A 71 1.37 5.49 -3.18
N PRO A 72 0.92 6.66 -3.69
CA PRO A 72 -0.43 6.77 -4.25
C PRO A 72 -0.67 5.83 -5.44
N GLU A 73 0.32 5.67 -6.32
CA GLU A 73 0.24 4.76 -7.48
C GLU A 73 0.16 3.30 -7.03
N LEU A 74 0.95 2.90 -6.03
CA LEU A 74 0.89 1.57 -5.44
C LEU A 74 -0.52 1.24 -4.91
N ILE A 75 -1.14 2.21 -4.22
CA ILE A 75 -2.48 2.05 -3.67
C ILE A 75 -3.54 1.99 -4.79
N ILE A 76 -3.43 2.82 -5.83
CA ILE A 76 -4.34 2.74 -6.99
C ILE A 76 -4.32 1.34 -7.58
N ARG A 77 -3.13 0.79 -7.88
CA ARG A 77 -3.01 -0.56 -8.45
C ARG A 77 -3.55 -1.66 -7.53
N TYR A 78 -3.36 -1.50 -6.22
CA TYR A 78 -3.90 -2.42 -5.24
C TYR A 78 -5.44 -2.41 -5.27
N GLU A 79 -6.07 -1.23 -5.28
CA GLU A 79 -7.52 -1.10 -5.34
C GLU A 79 -8.10 -1.57 -6.67
N GLU A 80 -7.45 -1.24 -7.80
CA GLU A 80 -7.87 -1.67 -9.14
C GLU A 80 -7.77 -3.20 -9.34
N SER A 81 -6.97 -3.87 -8.53
CA SER A 81 -6.87 -5.34 -8.58
C SER A 81 -8.11 -6.06 -8.05
N GLY A 82 -8.99 -5.38 -7.31
CA GLY A 82 -10.18 -5.97 -6.69
C GLY A 82 -9.88 -6.95 -5.55
N VAL A 83 -8.61 -7.13 -5.17
CA VAL A 83 -8.21 -8.08 -4.13
C VAL A 83 -8.67 -7.67 -2.73
N SER A 84 -8.97 -6.37 -2.53
CA SER A 84 -9.62 -5.88 -1.31
C SER A 84 -11.05 -6.38 -1.14
N GLU A 85 -11.76 -6.72 -2.23
CA GLU A 85 -13.15 -7.21 -2.21
C GLU A 85 -13.24 -8.71 -1.88
N LEU A 86 -12.24 -9.49 -2.31
CA LEU A 86 -12.21 -10.96 -2.17
C LEU A 86 -12.07 -11.46 -0.73
N TYR A 87 -11.62 -10.61 0.20
CA TYR A 87 -11.33 -11.00 1.59
C TYR A 87 -12.20 -10.27 2.62
N THR A 88 -13.27 -9.60 2.17
CA THR A 88 -14.29 -9.01 3.05
C THR A 88 -15.41 -9.98 3.45
N ASP A 89 -15.52 -11.14 2.80
CA ASP A 89 -16.64 -12.08 2.97
C ASP A 89 -16.16 -13.51 3.25
N GLU A 90 -15.69 -13.79 4.47
CA GLU A 90 -15.66 -15.14 5.03
C GLU A 90 -16.02 -15.15 6.52
N SER A 91 -17.10 -14.47 6.90
CA SER A 91 -17.86 -14.83 8.10
C SER A 91 -19.18 -14.07 8.11
N GLU A 92 -20.25 -14.71 7.65
CA GLU A 92 -21.48 -14.86 8.43
C GLU A 92 -22.57 -15.54 7.59
N THR A 93 -22.76 -16.82 7.88
CA THR A 93 -24.02 -17.53 7.62
C THR A 93 -25.14 -16.86 8.42
N SER A 94 -25.89 -15.95 7.81
CA SER A 94 -27.27 -15.67 8.21
C SER A 94 -28.05 -15.00 7.09
N ASP A 95 -29.13 -15.64 6.68
CA ASP A 95 -30.14 -15.12 5.77
C ASP A 95 -30.84 -13.89 6.37
N GLU A 96 -30.37 -12.67 6.05
CA GLU A 96 -31.11 -11.40 6.16
C GLU A 96 -30.64 -10.44 5.05
N PRO A 97 -31.45 -9.44 4.62
CA PRO A 97 -31.53 -9.01 3.23
C PRO A 97 -30.23 -8.39 2.72
N ARG A 98 -29.60 -9.10 1.77
CA ARG A 98 -28.36 -8.80 1.05
C ARG A 98 -28.21 -7.34 0.58
N THR A 99 -29.29 -6.59 0.44
CA THR A 99 -29.25 -5.23 -0.12
C THR A 99 -28.67 -4.17 0.80
N LEU A 100 -28.94 -4.18 2.12
CA LEU A 100 -28.48 -3.09 3.00
C LEU A 100 -27.00 -3.22 3.39
N SER A 101 -26.54 -4.45 3.66
CA SER A 101 -25.12 -4.72 3.95
C SER A 101 -24.24 -4.45 2.73
N GLU A 102 -24.66 -4.92 1.54
CA GLU A 102 -23.94 -4.62 0.30
C GLU A 102 -23.93 -3.12 -0.03
N LEU A 103 -25.03 -2.39 0.22
CA LEU A 103 -25.08 -0.94 0.03
C LEU A 103 -24.18 -0.20 1.03
N ALA A 104 -24.11 -0.65 2.28
CA ALA A 104 -23.22 -0.08 3.29
C ALA A 104 -21.75 -0.31 2.93
N SER A 105 -21.40 -1.52 2.47
CA SER A 105 -20.06 -1.85 1.98
C SER A 105 -19.69 -1.02 0.75
N LYS A 106 -20.60 -0.86 -0.21
CA LYS A 106 -20.41 0.01 -1.38
C LYS A 106 -20.28 1.49 -1.02
N LEU A 107 -21.04 1.96 -0.03
CA LEU A 107 -20.96 3.34 0.45
C LEU A 107 -19.61 3.59 1.14
N ALA A 108 -19.21 2.73 2.07
CA ALA A 108 -17.93 2.81 2.75
C ALA A 108 -16.75 2.76 1.76
N TRP A 109 -16.86 1.94 0.71
CA TRP A 109 -15.89 1.89 -0.37
C TRP A 109 -15.86 3.18 -1.19
N SER A 110 -17.02 3.73 -1.55
CA SER A 110 -17.11 5.00 -2.27
C SER A 110 -16.51 6.15 -1.45
N GLU A 111 -16.76 6.19 -0.14
CA GLU A 111 -16.17 7.16 0.78
C GLU A 111 -14.64 7.03 0.87
N ARG A 112 -14.11 5.80 0.92
CA ARG A 112 -12.66 5.57 0.86
C ARG A 112 -12.06 6.08 -0.45
N ARG A 113 -12.70 5.80 -1.60
CA ARG A 113 -12.26 6.29 -2.91
C ARG A 113 -12.28 7.80 -3.00
N ILE A 114 -13.34 8.44 -2.49
CA ILE A 114 -13.44 9.91 -2.41
C ILE A 114 -12.27 10.47 -1.59
N ASN A 115 -11.97 9.89 -0.42
CA ASN A 115 -10.86 10.34 0.41
C ASN A 115 -9.49 10.22 -0.29
N VAL A 116 -9.26 9.13 -1.04
CA VAL A 116 -8.03 8.96 -1.82
C VAL A 116 -7.93 10.03 -2.91
N LEU A 117 -9.01 10.24 -3.68
CA LEU A 117 -9.04 11.27 -4.73
C LEU A 117 -8.85 12.67 -4.16
N GLU A 118 -9.46 12.98 -3.02
CA GLU A 118 -9.26 14.26 -2.32
C GLU A 118 -7.79 14.47 -1.92
N ASN A 119 -7.14 13.42 -1.41
CA ASN A 119 -5.73 13.48 -1.04
C ASN A 119 -4.84 13.66 -2.27
N GLN A 120 -5.14 13.01 -3.39
CA GLN A 120 -4.43 13.20 -4.65
C GLN A 120 -4.57 14.63 -5.18
N VAL A 121 -5.79 15.19 -5.15
CA VAL A 121 -6.04 16.58 -5.56
C VAL A 121 -5.27 17.56 -4.67
N LYS A 122 -5.22 17.34 -3.35
CA LYS A 122 -4.43 18.16 -2.42
C LYS A 122 -2.93 18.10 -2.74
N LEU A 123 -2.41 16.91 -3.03
CA LEU A 123 -1.01 16.70 -3.38
C LEU A 123 -0.65 17.41 -4.69
N LEU A 124 -1.43 17.18 -5.75
CA LEU A 124 -1.26 17.83 -7.07
C LEU A 124 -1.31 19.36 -6.95
N THR A 125 -2.28 19.88 -6.18
CA THR A 125 -2.39 21.33 -5.95
C THR A 125 -1.14 21.89 -5.26
N SER A 126 -0.58 21.15 -4.31
CA SER A 126 0.65 21.54 -3.61
C SER A 126 1.86 21.53 -4.55
N GLN A 127 1.98 20.50 -5.38
CA GLN A 127 3.03 20.41 -6.41
C GLN A 127 2.94 21.55 -7.43
N MET A 128 1.74 21.86 -7.92
CA MET A 128 1.51 22.99 -8.84
C MET A 128 1.90 24.33 -8.22
N LYS A 129 1.56 24.58 -6.95
CA LYS A 129 1.99 25.79 -6.24
C LYS A 129 3.51 25.90 -6.18
N LEU A 130 4.20 24.79 -5.90
CA LEU A 130 5.65 24.76 -5.77
C LEU A 130 6.33 25.07 -7.11
N ILE A 131 5.84 24.48 -8.21
CA ILE A 131 6.29 24.74 -9.58
C ILE A 131 6.04 26.20 -9.96
N MET A 132 4.83 26.72 -9.74
CA MET A 132 4.51 28.12 -10.06
C MET A 132 5.37 29.11 -9.28
N THR A 133 5.69 28.80 -8.01
CA THR A 133 6.58 29.64 -7.20
C THR A 133 8.00 29.65 -7.78
N HIS A 134 8.53 28.48 -8.16
CA HIS A 134 9.87 28.36 -8.77
C HIS A 134 9.97 29.04 -10.14
N LEU A 135 8.91 28.98 -10.96
CA LEU A 135 8.84 29.66 -12.26
C LEU A 135 8.74 31.18 -12.14
N ARG A 136 8.25 31.72 -11.02
CA ARG A 136 8.13 33.17 -10.79
C ARG A 136 9.42 33.82 -10.27
N THR A 137 10.34 33.02 -9.74
CA THR A 137 11.61 33.47 -9.15
C THR A 137 12.81 33.37 -10.11
N LYS A 138 12.60 32.89 -11.34
CA LYS A 138 13.56 32.97 -12.45
C LYS A 138 13.16 34.11 -13.39
#